data_AF-A0A1E3YP59-F1
#
_entry.id   AF-A0A1E3YP59-F1
#
_cell.length_a   1.000
_cell.length_b   1.000
_cell.length_c   1.000
_cell.angle_alpha   90.00
_cell.angle_beta   90.00
_cell.angle_gamma   90.00
#
_symmetry.space_group_name_H-M   'P 1'
#
loop_
_entity.id
_entity.type
_entity.pdbx_description
1 polymer ?
#
loop_
_entity_poly.entity_id
_entity_poly.type
_entity_poly.pdbx_seq_one_letter_code
_entity_poly.pdbx_strand_id
1 'polypeptide(L)'
;MDLGTTSERVDLASGRCVIDIEPQPTESGQPRFVAYLSILDLDGTVVRPLVGPDGRRIRIHATSERLAIRVAQSYLEGRFGRILPAGPTPSLATASVGRPYPVG
;
A
#
# COMPACT_ATOMS: atom_id res chain seq x y z
N MET A 1 19.79 -4.11 12.01
CA MET A 1 18.74 -3.07 11.92
C MET A 1 17.70 -3.60 10.95
N ASP A 2 16.55 -4.01 11.45
CA ASP A 2 15.39 -4.32 10.61
C ASP A 2 14.92 -3.00 10.00
N LEU A 3 15.33 -2.78 8.76
CA LEU A 3 14.84 -1.69 7.95
C LEU A 3 13.45 -2.12 7.46
N GLY A 4 12.46 -1.95 8.33
CA GLY A 4 11.09 -2.39 8.10
C GLY A 4 10.54 -1.82 6.79
N THR A 5 9.88 -2.67 6.01
CA THR A 5 9.12 -2.23 4.84
C THR A 5 7.83 -1.56 5.34
N THR A 6 7.56 -0.34 4.89
CA THR A 6 6.27 0.31 5.15
C THR A 6 5.31 0.01 4.01
N SER A 7 4.09 -0.42 4.33
CA SER A 7 3.05 -0.69 3.35
C SER A 7 1.81 0.18 3.60
N GLU A 8 1.32 0.83 2.55
CA GLU A 8 0.12 1.66 2.58
C GLU A 8 -0.89 1.20 1.52
N ARG A 9 -2.15 0.99 1.92
CA ARG A 9 -3.25 0.67 0.99
C ARG A 9 -3.93 1.96 0.53
N VAL A 10 -4.23 2.03 -0.77
CA VAL A 10 -4.86 3.18 -1.40
C VAL A 10 -6.06 2.72 -2.22
N ASP A 11 -7.22 3.27 -1.89
CA ASP A 11 -8.45 3.09 -2.65
C ASP A 11 -8.54 4.16 -3.74
N LEU A 12 -8.81 3.75 -4.97
CA LEU A 12 -8.90 4.61 -6.15
C LEU A 12 -10.26 4.39 -6.82
N ALA A 13 -10.71 5.35 -7.63
CA ALA A 13 -11.98 5.25 -8.34
C ALA A 13 -12.11 4.00 -9.23
N SER A 14 -10.99 3.47 -9.74
CA SER A 14 -10.96 2.30 -10.64
C SER A 14 -10.42 1.02 -10.00
N GLY A 15 -10.07 1.03 -8.70
CA GLY A 15 -9.56 -0.17 -8.03
C GLY A 15 -8.81 0.12 -6.74
N ARG A 16 -8.11 -0.90 -6.22
CA ARG A 16 -7.30 -0.81 -5.00
C ARG A 16 -5.85 -1.11 -5.30
N CYS A 17 -4.95 -0.36 -4.67
CA CYS A 17 -3.52 -0.57 -4.79
C CYS A 17 -2.86 -0.63 -3.42
N VAL A 18 -1.67 -1.24 -3.37
CA VAL A 18 -0.75 -1.14 -2.24
C VAL A 18 0.54 -0.47 -2.70
N ILE A 19 1.07 0.39 -1.84
CA ILE A 19 2.37 1.03 -1.96
C ILE A 19 3.27 0.37 -0.92
N ASP A 20 4.30 -0.33 -1.36
CA ASP A 20 5.33 -0.90 -0.49
C ASP A 20 6.59 -0.05 -0.59
N ILE A 21 7.14 0.36 0.55
CA ILE A 21 8.33 1.21 0.61
C ILE A 21 9.46 0.43 1.25
N GLU A 22 10.48 0.21 0.44
CA GLU A 22 11.72 -0.41 0.87
C GLU A 22 12.80 0.67 1.02
N PRO A 23 13.39 0.83 2.21
CA PRO A 23 14.64 1.55 2.34
C PRO A 23 15.76 0.79 1.62
N GLN A 24 16.56 1.52 0.86
CA GLN A 24 17.72 1.02 0.14
C GLN A 24 18.99 1.55 0.81
N PRO A 25 19.95 0.67 1.14
CA PRO A 25 21.26 1.11 1.58
C PRO A 25 21.94 1.87 0.44
N THR A 26 22.53 3.02 0.75
CA THR A 26 23.34 3.78 -0.20
C THR A 26 24.77 3.88 0.29
N GLU A 27 25.73 3.86 -0.64
CA GLU A 27 27.15 4.03 -0.33
C GLU A 27 27.45 5.44 0.22
N SER A 28 26.60 6.42 -0.07
CA SER A 28 26.73 7.81 0.38
C SER A 28 26.16 8.07 1.79
N GLY A 29 25.61 7.05 2.45
CA GLY A 29 25.01 7.17 3.78
C GLY A 29 23.69 7.96 3.83
N GLN A 30 23.19 8.45 2.69
CA GLN A 30 21.88 9.10 2.62
C GLN A 30 20.77 8.05 2.44
N PRO A 31 19.73 8.03 3.29
CA PRO A 31 18.65 7.06 3.15
C PRO A 31 17.92 7.28 1.82
N ARG A 32 17.82 6.22 1.03
CA ARG A 32 17.02 6.21 -0.20
C ARG A 32 15.86 5.27 -0.01
N PHE A 33 14.68 5.70 -0.43
CA PHE A 33 13.46 4.90 -0.33
C PHE A 33 13.00 4.57 -1.75
N VAL A 34 12.51 3.36 -1.93
CA VAL A 34 11.93 2.90 -3.19
C VAL A 34 10.51 2.46 -2.92
N ALA A 35 9.56 3.18 -3.51
CA ALA A 35 8.16 2.75 -3.54
C ALA A 35 7.93 1.82 -4.73
N TYR A 36 7.26 0.71 -4.43
CA TYR A 36 6.73 -0.25 -5.38
C TYR A 36 5.22 -0.27 -5.30
N LEU A 37 4.58 -0.50 -6.44
CA LEU A 37 3.13 -0.44 -6.55
C LEU A 37 2.59 -1.80 -6.99
N SER A 38 1.50 -2.24 -6.38
CA SER A 38 0.79 -3.46 -6.78
C SER A 38 -0.73 -3.27 -6.74
N ILE A 39 -1.45 -3.94 -7.65
CA ILE A 39 -2.92 -3.97 -7.67
C ILE A 39 -3.40 -5.00 -6.66
N LEU A 40 -4.42 -4.65 -5.89
CA LEU A 40 -5.12 -5.56 -4.97
C LEU A 40 -6.43 -6.04 -5.58
N ASP A 41 -6.82 -7.27 -5.24
CA ASP A 41 -8.16 -7.80 -5.50
C ASP A 41 -9.14 -7.34 -4.42
N LEU A 42 -10.41 -7.72 -4.57
CA LEU A 42 -11.48 -7.33 -3.66
C LEU A 42 -11.27 -7.81 -2.22
N ASP A 43 -10.59 -8.94 -2.04
CA ASP A 43 -10.21 -9.50 -0.74
C ASP A 43 -8.95 -8.84 -0.14
N GLY A 44 -8.30 -7.94 -0.87
CA GLY A 44 -7.06 -7.27 -0.46
C GLY A 44 -5.79 -8.07 -0.77
N THR A 45 -5.88 -9.17 -1.51
CA THR A 45 -4.73 -9.96 -1.98
C THR A 45 -4.01 -9.24 -3.11
N VAL A 46 -2.68 -9.28 -3.13
CA VAL A 46 -1.89 -8.71 -4.24
C VAL A 46 -2.09 -9.56 -5.50
N VAL A 47 -2.68 -8.94 -6.53
CA VAL A 47 -2.93 -9.60 -7.83
C VAL A 47 -1.69 -9.55 -8.70
N ARG A 48 -1.11 -8.36 -8.87
CA ARG A 48 0.09 -8.16 -9.70
C ARG A 48 0.80 -6.85 -9.41
N PRO A 49 2.13 -6.80 -9.61
CA PRO A 49 2.87 -5.54 -9.58
C PRO A 49 2.42 -4.63 -10.74
N LEU A 50 2.48 -3.32 -10.53
CA LEU A 50 2.37 -2.36 -11.63
C LEU A 50 3.70 -2.35 -12.38
N VAL A 51 3.59 -2.53 -13.70
CA VAL A 51 4.73 -2.52 -14.61
C VAL A 51 4.65 -1.34 -15.57
N GLY A 52 5.81 -0.81 -15.94
CA GLY A 52 5.96 0.21 -16.96
C GLY A 52 5.80 -0.36 -18.38
N PRO A 53 5.91 0.49 -19.42
CA PRO A 53 5.84 0.07 -20.82
C PRO A 53 6.94 -0.92 -21.22
N ASP A 54 8.06 -0.92 -20.50
CA ASP A 54 9.19 -1.83 -20.67
C ASP A 54 8.99 -3.19 -19.98
N GLY A 55 7.81 -3.42 -19.36
CA GLY A 55 7.50 -4.63 -18.61
C GLY A 55 8.19 -4.70 -17.24
N ARG A 56 8.95 -3.68 -16.83
CA ARG A 56 9.63 -3.67 -15.53
C ARG A 56 8.72 -3.11 -14.46
N ARG A 57 8.86 -3.62 -13.22
CA ARG A 57 8.14 -3.08 -12.07
C ARG A 57 8.47 -1.60 -11.90
N ILE A 58 7.44 -0.79 -11.70
CA ILE A 58 7.62 0.64 -11.45
C ILE A 58 8.32 0.82 -10.11
N ARG A 59 9.37 1.64 -10.12
CA ARG A 59 10.18 2.00 -8.95
C ARG A 59 10.20 3.51 -8.83
N ILE A 60 9.69 4.01 -7.72
CA ILE A 60 9.70 5.45 -7.42
C ILE A 60 10.76 5.69 -6.36
N HIS A 61 11.82 6.39 -6.75
CA HIS A 61 12.92 6.70 -5.84
C HIS A 61 12.67 8.04 -5.15
N ALA A 62 12.91 8.07 -3.84
CA ALA A 62 12.85 9.30 -3.05
C ALA A 62 13.93 9.33 -1.96
N THR A 63 14.20 10.52 -1.44
CA THR A 63 15.11 10.77 -0.31
C THR A 63 14.44 10.63 1.05
N SER A 64 13.11 10.47 1.08
CA SER A 64 12.35 10.16 2.28
C SER A 64 11.15 9.28 1.95
N GLU A 65 10.73 8.48 2.94
CA GLU A 65 9.54 7.65 2.86
C GLU A 65 8.28 8.46 2.52
N ARG A 66 8.05 9.57 3.22
CA ARG A 66 6.90 10.45 2.98
C ARG A 66 6.85 11.00 1.55
N LEU A 67 8.01 11.30 0.98
CA LEU A 67 8.09 11.75 -0.41
C LEU A 67 7.80 10.59 -1.37
N ALA A 68 8.28 9.37 -1.09
CA ALA A 68 7.97 8.19 -1.87
C ALA A 68 6.46 7.91 -1.90
N ILE A 69 5.78 8.00 -0.74
CA ILE A 69 4.31 7.85 -0.62
C ILE A 69 3.60 8.88 -1.49
N ARG A 70 3.91 10.17 -1.33
CA ARG A 70 3.22 11.24 -2.07
C ARG A 70 3.38 11.09 -3.58
N VAL A 71 4.59 10.80 -4.06
CA VAL A 71 4.84 10.63 -5.48
C VAL A 71 4.14 9.38 -6.00
N ALA A 72 4.13 8.29 -5.24
CA ALA A 72 3.36 7.08 -5.55
C ALA A 72 1.85 7.35 -5.65
N GLN A 73 1.29 8.08 -4.69
CA GLN A 73 -0.12 8.49 -4.71
C GLN A 73 -0.43 9.34 -5.95
N SER A 74 0.36 10.37 -6.24
CA SER A 74 0.16 11.19 -7.45
C SER A 74 0.28 10.38 -8.74
N TYR A 75 1.20 9.40 -8.80
CA TYR A 75 1.30 8.50 -9.94
C TYR A 75 0.03 7.63 -10.09
N LEU A 76 -0.46 7.07 -8.98
CA LEU A 76 -1.69 6.27 -8.98
C LEU A 76 -2.91 7.11 -9.37
N GLU A 77 -3.00 8.37 -8.92
CA GLU A 77 -4.08 9.28 -9.31
C GLU A 77 -4.10 9.54 -10.82
N GLY A 78 -2.93 9.81 -11.40
CA GLY A 78 -2.80 10.03 -12.84
C GLY A 78 -3.15 8.79 -13.68
N ARG A 79 -2.98 7.58 -13.12
CA ARG A 79 -3.18 6.32 -13.85
C ARG A 79 -4.55 5.68 -13.63
N PHE A 80 -5.09 5.78 -12.43
CA PHE A 80 -6.29 5.05 -11.98
C PHE A 80 -7.41 6.00 -11.53
N GLY A 81 -7.22 7.31 -11.67
CA GLY A 81 -8.16 8.33 -11.24
C GLY A 81 -8.02 8.66 -9.76
N ARG A 82 -8.87 9.57 -9.27
CA ARG A 82 -8.76 10.14 -7.93
C ARG A 82 -8.62 9.07 -6.83
N ILE A 83 -7.76 9.36 -5.86
CA ILE A 83 -7.75 8.62 -4.59
C ILE A 83 -9.06 8.91 -3.86
N LEU A 84 -9.68 7.84 -3.37
CA LEU A 84 -10.86 7.93 -2.55
C LEU A 84 -10.40 8.15 -1.10
N PRO A 85 -11.11 9.01 -0.34
CA PRO A 85 -10.86 9.10 1.09
C PRO A 85 -10.99 7.71 1.69
N ALA A 86 -10.05 7.33 2.55
CA ALA A 86 -10.12 6.07 3.27
C ALA A 86 -11.52 5.96 3.88
N GLY A 87 -12.28 4.95 3.44
CA GLY A 87 -13.54 4.62 4.10
C GLY A 87 -13.27 4.34 5.58
N PRO A 88 -14.28 4.44 6.46
CA PRO A 88 -14.11 3.97 7.82
C PRO A 88 -13.55 2.56 7.74
N THR A 89 -12.35 2.34 8.27
CA THR A 89 -11.85 1.00 8.50
C THR A 89 -12.98 0.27 9.21
N PRO A 90 -13.49 -0.87 8.70
CA PRO A 90 -14.39 -1.67 9.50
C PRO A 90 -13.57 -2.05 10.73
N SER A 91 -13.81 -1.31 11.81
CA SER A 91 -13.26 -1.64 13.10
C SER A 91 -13.77 -3.04 13.37
N LEU A 92 -12.85 -4.00 13.42
CA LEU A 92 -13.09 -5.34 13.98
C LEU A 92 -13.32 -5.23 15.50
N ALA A 93 -14.02 -4.20 15.95
CA ALA A 93 -14.61 -4.14 17.27
C ALA A 93 -15.87 -5.01 17.25
N THR A 94 -15.82 -6.05 18.09
CA THR A 94 -16.93 -6.93 18.48
C THR A 94 -17.46 -7.89 17.43
N ALA A 95 -16.66 -8.92 17.15
CA ALA A 95 -17.25 -10.27 17.08
C ALA A 95 -17.80 -10.59 18.48
N SER A 96 -19.07 -10.28 18.71
CA SER A 96 -19.82 -10.77 19.86
C SER A 96 -19.96 -12.28 19.71
N VAL A 97 -19.03 -13.06 20.27
CA VAL A 97 -19.26 -14.49 20.49
C VAL A 97 -20.44 -14.58 21.46
N GLY A 98 -21.56 -15.09 20.95
CA GLY A 98 -22.80 -15.25 21.69
C GLY A 98 -22.55 -15.93 23.03
N ARG A 99 -23.17 -15.39 24.08
CA ARG A 99 -23.23 -16.05 25.38
C ARG A 99 -23.80 -17.46 25.19
N PRO A 100 -23.15 -18.53 25.67
CA PRO A 100 -23.79 -19.83 25.71
C PRO A 100 -24.99 -19.75 26.67
N TYR A 101 -26.18 -20.08 26.18
CA TYR A 101 -27.33 -20.36 27.03
C TYR A 101 -27.10 -21.73 27.68
N PRO A 102 -27.07 -21.85 29.02
CA PRO A 102 -27.15 -23.16 29.64
C PRO A 102 -28.57 -23.71 29.45
N VAL A 103 -28.66 -24.84 28.76
CA VAL A 103 -29.80 -25.75 28.84
C VAL A 103 -29.38 -26.89 29.75
N GLY A 104 -30.06 -27.04 30.89
CA GLY A 104 -29.81 -28.09 31.88
C GLY A 104 -30.07 -27.62 33.30
#